data_AF-A0A966HY05-F1
#
_entry.id   AF-A0A966HY05-F1
#
_cell.length_a   1.000
_cell.length_b   1.000
_cell.length_c   1.000
_cell.angle_alpha   90.00
_cell.angle_beta   90.00
_cell.angle_gamma   90.00
#
_symmetry.space_group_name_H-M   'P 1'
#
loop_
_entity.id
_entity.type
_entity.pdbx_description
1 polymer ?
#
loop_
_entity_poly.entity_id
_entity_poly.type
_entity_poly.pdbx_seq_one_letter_code
_entity_poly.pdbx_strand_id
1 'polypeptide(L)'
;MDLNFGPEYKAFKKEVEAFCIKWKGVSFKNESKSALLDLAGPISEKSGKNISRSEWQTILIENGYFARSIPKEYGGYGAESDVIKNRIIAS
;
A
#
# COMPACT_ATOMS: atom_id res chain seq x y z
N MET A 1 21.10 -23.55 5.66
CA MET A 1 20.27 -22.45 6.18
C MET A 1 18.98 -22.46 5.38
N ASP A 2 17.84 -22.75 6.00
CA ASP A 2 16.56 -22.76 5.31
C ASP A 2 16.07 -21.31 5.17
N LEU A 3 16.14 -20.77 3.95
CA LEU A 3 15.74 -19.41 3.61
C LEU A 3 14.24 -19.35 3.25
N ASN A 4 13.50 -20.44 3.41
CA ASN A 4 12.09 -20.45 3.10
C ASN A 4 11.32 -19.67 4.15
N PHE A 5 10.74 -18.55 3.71
CA PHE A 5 9.71 -17.87 4.47
C PHE A 5 8.56 -18.84 4.76
N GLY A 6 8.16 -18.92 6.03
CA GLY A 6 7.06 -19.75 6.52
C GLY A 6 5.75 -19.55 5.71
N PRO A 7 4.80 -20.49 5.82
CA PRO A 7 3.55 -20.47 5.06
C PRO A 7 2.75 -19.17 5.25
N GLU A 8 2.86 -18.54 6.43
CA GLU A 8 2.27 -17.25 6.75
C GLU A 8 2.70 -16.11 5.80
N TYR A 9 3.99 -16.04 5.45
CA TYR A 9 4.52 -14.98 4.59
C TYR A 9 4.17 -15.22 3.12
N LYS A 10 4.05 -16.49 2.72
CA LYS A 10 3.57 -16.85 1.37
C LYS A 10 2.10 -16.48 1.20
N ALA A 11 1.28 -16.69 2.23
CA ALA A 11 -0.11 -16.25 2.23
C ALA A 11 -0.21 -14.72 2.18
N PHE A 12 0.56 -14.03 3.02
CA PHE A 12 0.60 -12.57 3.03
C PHE A 12 1.05 -11.97 1.68
N LYS A 13 2.07 -12.58 1.04
CA LYS A 13 2.50 -12.16 -0.30
C LYS A 13 1.37 -12.26 -1.32
N LYS A 14 0.62 -13.37 -1.33
CA LYS A 14 -0.54 -13.53 -2.23
C LYS A 14 -1.63 -12.49 -1.96
N GLU A 15 -1.84 -12.14 -0.70
CA GLU A 15 -2.79 -11.10 -0.31
C GLU A 15 -2.37 -9.72 -0.86
N VAL A 16 -1.10 -9.36 -0.70
CA VAL A 16 -0.52 -8.11 -1.26
C VAL A 16 -0.63 -8.10 -2.79
N GLU A 17 -0.30 -9.20 -3.46
CA GLU A 17 -0.43 -9.33 -4.92
C GLU A 17 -1.89 -9.15 -5.37
N ALA A 18 -2.85 -9.79 -4.69
CA ALA A 18 -4.27 -9.65 -4.98
C ALA A 18 -4.76 -8.20 -4.76
N PHE A 19 -4.26 -7.52 -3.72
CA PHE A 19 -4.56 -6.11 -3.48
C PHE A 19 -4.03 -5.22 -4.61
N CYS A 20 -2.78 -5.41 -5.03
CA CYS A 20 -2.18 -4.67 -6.15
C CYS A 20 -2.95 -4.88 -7.46
N ILE A 21 -3.45 -6.09 -7.72
CA ILE A 21 -4.30 -6.37 -8.87
C ILE A 21 -5.66 -5.65 -8.74
N LYS A 22 -6.29 -5.71 -7.57
CA LYS A 22 -7.61 -5.08 -7.29
C LYS A 22 -7.61 -3.56 -7.44
N TRP A 23 -6.48 -2.93 -7.17
CA TRP A 23 -6.28 -1.47 -7.24
C TRP A 23 -5.36 -1.05 -8.38
N LYS A 24 -5.11 -1.95 -9.34
CA LYS A 24 -4.33 -1.64 -10.54
C LYS A 24 -4.99 -0.49 -11.31
N GLY A 25 -4.23 0.54 -11.61
CA GLY A 25 -4.72 1.71 -12.36
C GLY A 25 -5.54 2.69 -11.54
N VAL A 26 -5.38 2.75 -10.20
CA VAL A 26 -5.92 3.86 -9.40
C VAL A 26 -5.40 5.20 -9.92
N SER A 27 -6.34 6.15 -10.08
CA SER A 27 -6.04 7.54 -10.42
C SER A 27 -6.45 8.45 -9.27
N PHE A 28 -5.65 9.49 -9.04
CA PHE A 28 -5.92 10.47 -8.01
C PHE A 28 -6.61 11.69 -8.61
N LYS A 29 -7.71 12.11 -8.00
CA LYS A 29 -8.31 13.41 -8.33
C LYS A 29 -7.32 14.51 -7.95
N ASN A 30 -6.97 15.35 -8.91
CA ASN A 30 -5.94 16.37 -8.77
C ASN A 30 -6.46 17.55 -7.94
N GLU A 31 -6.29 17.50 -6.62
CA GLU A 31 -6.32 18.67 -5.74
C GLU A 31 -4.86 19.08 -5.47
N SER A 32 -4.29 19.86 -6.37
CA SER A 32 -2.92 20.40 -6.30
C SER A 32 -2.67 21.04 -4.91
N LYS A 33 -1.63 20.63 -4.16
CA LYS A 33 -0.24 21.12 -4.29
C LYS A 33 0.74 20.10 -3.70
N SER A 34 1.28 19.20 -4.51
CA SER A 34 2.44 18.41 -4.11
C SER A 34 3.41 18.36 -5.29
N ALA A 35 4.51 19.08 -5.17
CA ALA A 35 5.60 19.16 -6.14
C ALA A 35 6.22 17.79 -6.50
N LEU A 36 5.91 16.74 -5.74
CA LEU A 36 6.32 15.37 -6.05
C LEU A 36 5.51 14.74 -7.20
N LEU A 37 4.34 15.30 -7.55
CA LEU A 37 3.52 14.78 -8.65
C LEU A 37 4.01 15.25 -10.03
N ASP A 38 4.72 16.37 -10.12
CA ASP A 38 5.28 16.87 -11.39
C ASP A 38 6.40 15.96 -11.93
N LEU A 39 6.96 15.08 -11.10
CA LEU A 39 7.97 14.08 -11.48
C LEU A 39 7.36 12.74 -11.95
N ALA A 40 6.09 12.50 -11.65
CA ALA A 40 5.37 11.31 -12.08
C ALA A 40 4.49 11.71 -13.27
N GLY A 41 5.00 11.54 -14.49
CA GLY A 41 4.38 11.97 -15.75
C GLY A 41 2.89 11.57 -15.92
N PRO A 42 2.23 12.12 -16.96
CA PRO A 42 0.77 12.10 -17.08
C PRO A 42 0.21 10.68 -16.99
N ILE A 43 -0.61 10.43 -15.96
CA ILE A 43 -1.29 9.16 -15.76
C ILE A 43 -2.38 9.07 -16.83
N SER A 44 -2.14 8.23 -17.84
CA SER A 44 -3.09 7.82 -18.87
C SER A 44 -4.49 7.57 -18.29
N GLU A 45 -5.49 8.21 -18.90
CA GLU A 45 -6.91 7.94 -18.67
C GLU A 45 -7.26 6.50 -19.07
N LYS A 46 -7.06 5.54 -18.15
CA LYS A 46 -7.52 4.16 -18.31
C LYS A 46 -8.34 3.75 -17.10
N SER A 47 -9.65 3.98 -17.17
CA SER A 47 -10.70 3.23 -16.46
C SER A 47 -10.36 2.83 -15.02
N GLY A 48 -9.76 3.75 -14.27
CA GLY A 48 -9.26 3.55 -12.93
C GLY A 48 -10.27 4.02 -11.89
N LYS A 49 -10.32 3.36 -10.72
CA LYS A 49 -11.03 3.92 -9.56
C LYS A 49 -10.42 5.29 -9.25
N ASN A 50 -11.24 6.34 -9.29
CA ASN A 50 -10.85 7.70 -8.98
C ASN A 50 -11.11 7.99 -7.51
N ILE A 51 -10.06 8.07 -6.70
CA ILE A 51 -10.12 8.35 -5.25
C ILE A 51 -9.22 9.52 -4.89
N SER A 52 -9.47 10.15 -3.74
CA SER A 52 -8.55 11.13 -3.18
C SER A 52 -7.30 10.45 -2.60
N ARG A 53 -6.20 11.20 -2.46
CA ARG A 53 -4.99 10.67 -1.81
C ARG A 53 -5.21 10.33 -0.35
N SER A 54 -6.01 11.11 0.36
CA SER A 54 -6.33 10.86 1.76
C SER A 54 -7.06 9.53 1.92
N GLU A 55 -8.08 9.28 1.10
CA GLU A 55 -8.78 7.99 1.08
C GLU A 55 -7.84 6.83 0.73
N TRP A 56 -6.93 7.03 -0.24
CA TRP A 56 -5.95 6.01 -0.59
C TRP A 56 -5.00 5.69 0.57
N GLN A 57 -4.50 6.71 1.25
CA GLN A 57 -3.63 6.53 2.40
C GLN A 57 -4.37 5.83 3.53
N THR A 58 -5.65 6.17 3.79
CA THR A 58 -6.50 5.46 4.74
C THR A 58 -6.63 3.97 4.38
N ILE A 59 -6.94 3.65 3.12
CA ILE A 59 -7.05 2.25 2.65
C ILE A 59 -5.73 1.50 2.90
N LEU A 60 -4.58 2.09 2.59
CA LEU A 60 -3.28 1.46 2.82
C LEU A 60 -2.99 1.21 4.30
N ILE A 61 -3.35 2.15 5.18
CA ILE A 61 -3.18 2.01 6.64
C ILE A 61 -4.12 0.92 7.17
N GLU A 62 -5.39 0.91 6.75
CA GLU A 62 -6.38 -0.08 7.16
C GLU A 62 -6.02 -1.51 6.74
N ASN A 63 -5.35 -1.68 5.60
CA ASN A 63 -4.84 -2.98 5.14
C ASN A 63 -3.45 -3.31 5.73
N GLY A 64 -2.86 -2.42 6.54
CA GLY A 64 -1.56 -2.64 7.16
C GLY A 64 -0.37 -2.60 6.20
N TYR A 65 -0.53 -2.00 5.02
CA TYR A 65 0.54 -1.78 4.04
C TYR A 65 1.30 -0.46 4.28
N PHE A 66 0.73 0.43 5.09
CA PHE A 66 1.38 1.64 5.55
C PHE A 66 1.23 1.78 7.07
N ALA A 67 2.19 2.44 7.73
CA ALA A 67 2.16 2.67 9.18
C ALA A 67 1.90 1.39 10.01
N ARG A 68 2.42 0.24 9.57
CA ARG A 68 2.04 -1.09 10.09
C ARG A 68 2.29 -1.26 11.58
N SER A 69 3.45 -0.79 12.05
CA SER A 69 3.89 -0.85 13.45
C SER A 69 3.48 0.36 14.30
N ILE A 70 2.85 1.36 13.69
CA ILE A 70 2.40 2.55 14.40
C ILE A 70 1.08 2.20 15.11
N PRO A 71 0.92 2.51 16.40
CA PRO A 71 -0.34 2.22 17.10
C PRO A 71 -1.54 2.92 16.46
N LYS A 72 -2.72 2.29 16.58
CA LYS A 72 -3.98 2.85 16.05
C LYS A 72 -4.33 4.21 16.65
N GLU A 73 -3.97 4.43 17.91
CA GLU A 73 -4.16 5.71 18.61
C GLU A 73 -3.43 6.88 17.92
N TYR A 74 -2.35 6.59 17.18
CA TYR A 74 -1.58 7.57 16.41
C TYR A 74 -1.87 7.50 14.91
N GLY A 75 -2.96 6.84 14.50
CA GLY A 75 -3.36 6.72 13.10
C GLY A 75 -2.61 5.66 12.30
N GLY A 76 -2.01 4.66 12.97
CA GLY A 76 -1.39 3.51 12.33
C GLY A 76 -2.26 2.25 12.31
N TYR A 77 -1.71 1.16 11.79
CA TYR A 77 -2.42 -0.14 11.74
C TYR A 77 -2.36 -0.90 13.08
N GLY A 78 -1.31 -0.68 13.87
CA GLY A 78 -1.14 -1.26 15.20
C GLY A 78 -0.80 -2.75 15.23
N ALA A 79 -0.18 -3.28 14.17
CA ALA A 79 0.37 -4.64 14.19
C ALA A 79 1.80 -4.68 14.72
N GLU A 80 2.25 -5.86 15.13
CA GLU A 80 3.64 -6.06 15.52
C GLU A 80 4.61 -5.76 14.37
N SER A 81 5.78 -5.24 14.74
CA SER A 81 6.87 -4.96 13.80
C SER A 81 7.40 -6.29 13.23
N ASP A 82 7.21 -6.48 11.92
CA ASP A 82 7.61 -7.69 11.21
C ASP A 82 8.41 -7.28 9.97
N VAL A 83 9.72 -7.54 10.02
CA VAL A 83 10.67 -7.13 8.97
C VAL A 83 10.42 -7.86 7.64
N ILE A 84 9.88 -9.08 7.69
CA ILE A 84 9.62 -9.88 6.49
C ILE A 84 8.35 -9.37 5.81
N LYS A 85 7.28 -9.13 6.57
CA LYS A 85 6.05 -8.52 6.02
C LYS A 85 6.34 -7.13 5.45
N ASN A 86 7.16 -6.32 6.13
CA ASN A 86 7.60 -5.03 5.60
C ASN A 86 8.39 -5.18 4.29
N ARG A 87 9.26 -6.19 4.18
CA ARG A 87 10.02 -6.45 2.94
C ARG A 87 9.11 -6.88 1.79
N ILE A 88 8.08 -7.68 2.06
CA ILE A 88 7.07 -8.13 1.08
C ILE A 88 6.22 -6.97 0.57
N ILE A 89 5.86 -6.02 1.43
CA ILE A 89 5.13 -4.82 1.00
C ILE A 89 6.01 -3.94 0.08
N ALA A 90 7.32 -3.90 0.34
CA ALA A 90 8.29 -3.09 -0.41
C ALA A 90 8.91 -3.80 -1.62
N SER A 91 8.45 -5.00 -2.00
CA SER A 91 8.96 -5.77 -3.16
C SER A 91 8.11 -5.55 -4.40
#